data_AF-R7TY12-F1
#
_entry.id   AF-R7TY12-F1
#
_cell.length_a   1.000
_cell.length_b   1.000
_cell.length_c   1.000
_cell.angle_alpha   90.00
_cell.angle_beta   90.00
_cell.angle_gamma   90.00
#
_symmetry.space_group_name_H-M   'P 1'
#
loop_
_entity.id
_entity.type
_entity.pdbx_description
1 polymer ?
#
loop_
_entity_poly.entity_id
_entity_poly.type
_entity_poly.pdbx_seq_one_letter_code
_entity_poly.pdbx_strand_id
1 'polypeptide(L)'
;SLPPLRNPEILIGENDLTSLSYLHEPAVLYNLQVRFCDRNDIYTYCGIVLVAINPYESLPIYDNDTIQAYSGQDMATMDPHIFAVAEEAFKRMSR
;
A
#
# COMPACT_ATOMS: atom_id res chain seq x y z
N SER A 1 13.91 16.82 23.10
CA SER A 1 13.77 15.47 22.53
C SER A 1 14.80 15.27 21.44
N LEU A 2 15.23 14.04 21.18
CA LEU A 2 16.09 13.74 20.03
C LEU A 2 15.28 13.75 18.73
N PRO A 3 15.87 14.11 17.58
CA PRO A 3 15.19 14.06 16.30
C PRO A 3 14.89 12.61 15.86
N PRO A 4 13.82 12.36 15.09
CA PRO A 4 13.52 11.03 14.55
C PRO A 4 14.60 10.51 13.60
N LEU A 5 14.95 9.23 13.71
CA LEU A 5 15.92 8.57 12.83
C LEU A 5 15.32 8.28 11.46
N ARG A 6 16.12 8.41 10.39
CA ARG A 6 15.72 8.04 9.03
C ARG A 6 15.86 6.52 8.82
N ASN A 7 14.89 5.92 8.14
CA ASN A 7 14.98 4.51 7.72
C ASN A 7 16.07 4.31 6.65
N PRO A 8 16.75 3.15 6.62
CA PRO A 8 17.65 2.77 5.53
C PRO A 8 16.96 2.84 4.16
N GLU A 9 17.71 3.18 3.11
CA GLU A 9 17.13 3.40 1.77
C GLU A 9 16.44 2.16 1.19
N ILE A 10 16.93 0.98 1.54
CA ILE A 10 16.34 -0.30 1.11
C ILE A 10 14.90 -0.52 1.62
N LEU A 11 14.47 0.19 2.67
CA LEU A 11 13.11 0.09 3.23
C LEU A 11 12.17 1.20 2.72
N ILE A 12 12.64 2.07 1.83
CA ILE A 12 11.83 3.19 1.32
C ILE A 12 10.97 2.72 0.15
N GLY A 13 9.69 3.04 0.22
CA GLY A 13 8.69 2.74 -0.80
C GLY A 13 8.14 1.32 -0.74
N GLU A 14 8.40 0.59 0.34
CA GLU A 14 7.75 -0.70 0.62
C GLU A 14 6.23 -0.63 0.57
N ASN A 15 5.60 -1.75 0.21
CA ASN A 15 4.14 -1.86 0.06
C ASN A 15 3.37 -1.74 1.38
N ASP A 16 4.00 -2.06 2.51
CA ASP A 16 3.42 -1.93 3.85
C ASP A 16 4.34 -1.10 4.75
N LEU A 17 3.78 -0.03 5.34
CA LEU A 17 4.49 0.84 6.27
C LEU A 17 4.92 0.12 7.57
N THR A 18 4.35 -1.03 7.90
CA THR A 18 4.78 -1.84 9.05
C THR A 18 6.18 -2.45 8.87
N SER A 19 6.70 -2.47 7.64
CA SER A 19 8.07 -2.94 7.32
C SER A 19 9.17 -1.95 7.74
N LEU A 20 8.82 -0.70 8.05
CA LEU A 20 9.78 0.33 8.43
C LEU A 20 10.40 0.02 9.81
N SER A 21 11.72 0.15 9.91
CA SER A 21 12.45 -0.05 11.19
C SER A 21 12.11 1.05 12.21
N TYR A 22 11.93 2.28 11.75
CA TYR A 22 11.53 3.43 12.56
C TYR A 22 10.17 3.93 12.07
N LEU A 23 9.14 3.70 12.88
CA LEU A 23 7.78 4.12 12.56
C LEU A 23 7.42 5.40 13.34
N HIS A 24 7.45 6.53 12.63
CA HIS A 24 7.09 7.86 13.12
C HIS A 24 6.58 8.73 11.97
N GLU A 25 6.01 9.89 12.28
CA GLU A 25 5.35 10.76 11.29
C GLU A 25 6.25 11.11 10.09
N PRO A 26 7.52 11.56 10.24
CA PRO A 26 8.40 11.80 9.10
C PRO A 26 8.64 10.57 8.22
N ALA A 27 8.77 9.37 8.82
CA ALA A 27 8.99 8.14 8.06
C ALA A 27 7.77 7.75 7.22
N VAL A 28 6.58 7.86 7.80
CA VAL A 28 5.31 7.60 7.09
C VAL A 28 5.12 8.59 5.95
N LEU A 29 5.27 9.89 6.24
CA LEU A 29 5.12 10.94 5.24
C LEU A 29 6.08 10.75 4.05
N TYR A 30 7.35 10.47 4.34
CA TYR A 30 8.36 10.31 3.31
C TYR A 30 8.15 9.05 2.47
N ASN A 31 7.76 7.92 3.08
CA ASN A 31 7.48 6.70 2.33
C ASN A 31 6.27 6.89 1.39
N LEU A 32 5.19 7.49 1.88
CA LEU A 32 4.00 7.80 1.08
C LEU A 32 4.32 8.81 -0.05
N GLN A 33 5.14 9.82 0.23
CA GLN A 33 5.60 10.76 -0.79
C GLN A 33 6.36 10.06 -1.90
N VAL A 34 7.33 9.19 -1.57
CA VAL A 34 8.12 8.47 -2.59
C VAL A 34 7.22 7.54 -3.42
N ARG A 35 6.31 6.80 -2.77
CA ARG A 35 5.37 5.93 -3.49
C ARG A 35 4.47 6.74 -4.43
N PHE A 36 3.88 7.82 -3.95
CA PHE A 36 2.96 8.62 -4.75
C PHE A 36 3.68 9.44 -5.83
N CYS A 37 4.67 10.25 -5.46
CA CYS A 37 5.30 11.21 -6.37
C CYS A 37 6.32 10.55 -7.32
N ASP A 38 7.06 9.55 -6.86
CA ASP A 38 8.17 8.98 -7.64
C ASP A 38 7.76 7.68 -8.37
N ARG A 39 6.76 6.96 -7.85
CA ARG A 39 6.31 5.65 -8.40
C ARG A 39 4.89 5.64 -8.95
N ASN A 40 4.11 6.70 -8.73
CA ASN A 40 2.67 6.77 -9.06
C ASN A 40 1.83 5.67 -8.37
N ASP A 41 2.29 5.18 -7.21
CA ASP A 41 1.58 4.20 -6.40
C ASP A 41 0.62 4.90 -5.44
N ILE A 42 -0.69 4.79 -5.68
CA ILE A 42 -1.71 5.46 -4.86
C ILE A 42 -2.17 4.67 -3.64
N TYR A 43 -1.86 3.37 -3.61
CA TYR A 43 -2.26 2.46 -2.57
C TYR A 43 -1.05 1.99 -1.78
N THR A 44 -1.16 2.00 -0.45
CA THR A 44 -0.11 1.52 0.46
C THR A 44 -0.76 0.88 1.68
N TYR A 45 -0.29 -0.29 2.10
CA TYR A 45 -0.75 -0.90 3.34
C TYR A 45 -0.15 -0.19 4.56
N CYS A 46 -0.91 -0.19 5.64
CA CYS A 46 -0.47 0.14 6.99
C CYS A 46 -1.01 -0.94 7.90
N GLY A 47 -0.40 -2.13 7.83
CA GLY A 47 -0.91 -3.35 8.43
C GLY A 47 -2.30 -3.69 7.89
N ILE A 48 -3.32 -3.63 8.75
CA ILE A 48 -4.71 -3.96 8.38
C ILE A 48 -5.45 -2.84 7.65
N VAL A 49 -4.87 -1.64 7.58
CA VAL A 49 -5.48 -0.48 6.92
C VAL A 49 -4.89 -0.31 5.52
N LEU A 50 -5.73 0.04 4.55
CA LEU A 50 -5.29 0.50 3.24
C LEU A 50 -5.31 2.04 3.19
N VAL A 51 -4.16 2.65 2.91
CA VAL A 51 -4.06 4.07 2.60
C VAL A 51 -4.27 4.25 1.10
N ALA A 52 -5.16 5.18 0.73
CA ALA A 52 -5.47 5.54 -0.65
C ALA A 52 -5.27 7.05 -0.85
N ILE A 53 -4.37 7.44 -1.74
CA ILE A 53 -4.08 8.83 -2.07
C ILE A 53 -4.77 9.19 -3.39
N ASN A 54 -5.50 10.30 -3.43
CA ASN A 54 -6.21 10.71 -4.64
C ASN A 54 -5.23 11.20 -5.73
N PRO A 55 -5.14 10.52 -6.89
CA PRO A 55 -4.23 10.93 -7.97
C PRO A 55 -4.76 12.10 -8.80
N TYR A 56 -6.05 12.44 -8.70
CA TYR A 56 -6.74 13.40 -9.58
C TYR A 56 -6.64 13.08 -11.08
N GLU A 57 -6.32 11.84 -11.44
CA GLU A 57 -6.28 11.32 -12.80
C GLU A 57 -6.87 9.90 -12.85
N SER A 58 -7.24 9.46 -14.05
CA SER A 58 -7.67 8.09 -14.28
C SER A 58 -6.45 7.18 -14.45
N LEU A 59 -6.38 6.12 -13.65
CA LEU A 59 -5.31 5.13 -13.70
C LEU A 59 -5.79 3.84 -14.37
N PRO A 60 -4.95 3.18 -15.21
CA PRO A 60 -5.29 1.92 -15.86
C PRO A 60 -5.09 0.70 -14.91
N ILE A 61 -5.66 0.76 -13.71
CA ILE A 61 -5.53 -0.27 -12.66
C ILE A 61 -6.89 -0.81 -12.19
N TYR A 62 -7.96 -0.49 -12.93
CA TYR A 62 -9.33 -0.86 -12.59
C TYR A 62 -10.03 -1.66 -13.70
N ASP A 63 -9.25 -2.23 -14.61
CA ASP A 63 -9.79 -3.08 -15.67
C ASP A 63 -10.14 -4.49 -15.17
N ASN A 64 -10.84 -5.25 -16.03
CA ASN A 64 -11.23 -6.62 -15.72
C ASN A 64 -10.02 -7.52 -15.48
N ASP A 65 -8.93 -7.31 -16.20
CA ASP A 65 -7.72 -8.12 -16.05
C ASP A 65 -7.11 -7.91 -14.65
N THR A 66 -7.12 -6.68 -14.14
CA THR A 66 -6.70 -6.36 -12.77
C THR A 66 -7.63 -7.02 -11.75
N ILE A 67 -8.95 -6.98 -11.95
CA ILE A 67 -9.90 -7.69 -11.06
C ILE A 67 -9.58 -9.19 -11.01
N GLN A 68 -9.37 -9.82 -12.16
CA GLN A 68 -9.03 -11.25 -12.22
C GLN A 68 -7.69 -11.57 -11.56
N ALA A 69 -6.71 -10.67 -11.65
CA ALA A 69 -5.42 -10.84 -11.01
C ALA A 69 -5.52 -10.88 -9.48
N TYR A 70 -6.46 -10.15 -8.87
CA TYR A 70 -6.67 -10.15 -7.41
C TYR A 70 -7.62 -11.26 -6.94
N SER A 71 -8.50 -11.77 -7.80
CA SER A 71 -9.45 -12.83 -7.47
C SER A 71 -8.74 -14.09 -6.96
N GLY A 72 -9.16 -14.60 -5.79
CA GLY A 72 -8.59 -15.78 -5.16
C GLY A 72 -7.21 -15.58 -4.53
N GLN A 73 -6.55 -14.43 -4.69
CA GLN A 73 -5.22 -14.17 -4.16
C GLN A 73 -5.26 -13.71 -2.69
N ASP A 74 -4.22 -14.02 -1.93
CA ASP A 74 -4.11 -13.57 -0.55
C ASP A 74 -3.59 -12.11 -0.51
N MET A 75 -4.16 -11.30 0.38
CA MET A 75 -3.81 -9.88 0.49
C MET A 75 -2.30 -9.64 0.68
N ALA A 76 -1.64 -10.54 1.43
CA ALA A 76 -0.22 -10.45 1.74
C ALA A 76 0.71 -10.75 0.56
N THR A 77 0.21 -11.35 -0.53
CA THR A 77 1.02 -11.74 -1.69
C THR A 77 0.87 -10.79 -2.87
N MET A 78 0.00 -9.78 -2.75
CA MET A 78 -0.31 -8.85 -3.84
C MET A 78 0.07 -7.42 -3.47
N ASP A 79 0.34 -6.60 -4.48
CA ASP A 79 0.52 -5.16 -4.29
C ASP A 79 -0.74 -4.54 -3.66
N PRO A 80 -0.59 -3.46 -2.87
CA PRO A 80 -1.72 -2.79 -2.25
C PRO A 80 -2.73 -2.33 -3.29
N HIS A 81 -3.98 -2.77 -3.14
CA HIS A 81 -5.05 -2.35 -4.02
C HIS A 81 -6.41 -2.51 -3.33
N ILE A 82 -7.40 -1.71 -3.74
CA ILE A 82 -8.75 -1.82 -3.21
C ILE A 82 -9.39 -3.18 -3.51
N PHE A 83 -9.02 -3.82 -4.63
CA PHE A 83 -9.48 -5.16 -4.97
C PHE A 83 -8.92 -6.24 -4.04
N ALA A 84 -7.71 -6.07 -3.49
CA ALA A 84 -7.18 -6.99 -2.48
C ALA A 84 -8.04 -6.95 -1.19
N VAL A 85 -8.46 -5.75 -0.78
CA VAL A 85 -9.35 -5.56 0.38
C VAL A 85 -10.73 -6.17 0.12
N ALA A 86 -11.26 -5.99 -1.09
CA ALA A 86 -12.54 -6.59 -1.49
C ALA A 86 -12.48 -8.13 -1.50
N GLU A 87 -11.41 -8.70 -2.06
CA GLU A 87 -11.19 -10.15 -2.11
C GLU A 87 -11.06 -10.74 -0.69
N GLU A 88 -10.28 -10.10 0.19
CA GLU A 88 -10.14 -10.54 1.58
C GLU A 88 -11.47 -10.52 2.33
N ALA A 89 -12.30 -9.49 2.12
CA ALA A 89 -13.64 -9.43 2.70
C ALA A 89 -14.55 -10.55 2.16
N PHE A 90 -14.49 -10.83 0.85
CA PHE A 90 -15.25 -11.90 0.22
C PHE A 90 -14.85 -13.28 0.75
N LYS A 91 -13.54 -13.57 0.80
CA LYS A 91 -12.99 -14.80 1.39
C LYS A 91 -13.46 -15.02 2.83
N ARG A 92 -13.49 -13.96 3.65
CA ARG A 92 -13.96 -14.05 5.04
C ARG A 92 -15.45 -14.30 5.17
N MET A 93 -16.26 -13.83 4.22
CA MET A 93 -17.70 -14.08 4.20
C MET A 93 -18.02 -15.53 3.79
N SER A 94 -17.25 -16.11 2.88
CA SER A 94 -17.46 -17.47 2.36
C SER A 94 -16.80 -18.58 3.17
N ARG A 95 -16.07 -18.24 4.23
CA ARG A 95 -15.41 -19.17 5.15
C ARG A 95 -16.30 -19.55 6.32
#